data_AF-A0A3N7G275-F1
#
_entry.id   AF-A0A3N7G275-F1
#
_cell.length_a   1.000
_cell.length_b   1.000
_cell.length_c   1.000
_cell.angle_alpha   90.00
_cell.angle_beta   90.00
_cell.angle_gamma   90.00
#
_symmetry.space_group_name_H-M   'P 1'
#
loop_
_entity.id
_entity.type
_entity.pdbx_description
1 polymer ?
#
loop_
_entity_poly.entity_id
_entity_poly.type
_entity_poly.pdbx_seq_one_letter_code
_entity_poly.pdbx_strand_id
1 'polypeptide(L)'
;MCWKLIAREVQTAIWVKPENESCLARNAEMKQINICDTVVDMKPSWKTPLRNCIPRRSAQTNSQKLPPRPEHLSVYSERLRKIGITEEEFSSDAIFWQIKLAIIGS
;
A
#
# COMPACT_ATOMS: atom_id res chain seq x y z
N MET A 1 9.59 16.21 2.90
CA MET A 1 9.03 14.84 2.75
C MET A 1 10.08 13.83 3.18
N CYS A 2 9.70 12.74 3.85
CA CYS A 2 10.65 11.76 4.41
C CYS A 2 11.01 10.67 3.38
N TRP A 3 11.97 10.96 2.50
CA TRP A 3 12.46 10.02 1.50
C TRP A 3 13.99 9.93 1.53
N LYS A 4 14.53 8.78 1.14
CA LYS A 4 15.95 8.53 0.98
C LYS A 4 16.24 8.22 -0.49
N LEU A 5 17.18 8.94 -1.10
CA LEU A 5 17.67 8.61 -2.43
C LEU A 5 18.45 7.29 -2.36
N ILE A 6 18.12 6.32 -3.21
CA ILE A 6 18.79 5.00 -3.23
C ILE A 6 19.50 4.70 -4.55
N ALA A 7 19.09 5.35 -5.64
CA ALA A 7 19.78 5.25 -6.91
C ALA A 7 19.55 6.52 -7.73
N ARG A 8 20.53 6.88 -8.54
CA ARG A 8 20.41 7.95 -9.51
C ARG A 8 21.26 7.61 -10.72
N GLU A 9 20.67 7.76 -11.90
CA GLU A 9 21.35 7.55 -13.17
C GLU A 9 20.91 8.64 -14.15
N VAL A 10 21.87 9.43 -14.63
CA VAL A 10 21.63 10.57 -15.53
C VAL A 10 20.57 11.53 -14.94
N GLN A 11 19.34 11.49 -15.45
CA GLN A 11 18.20 12.33 -15.04
C GLN A 11 17.13 11.57 -14.24
N THR A 12 17.33 10.27 -13.97
CA THR A 12 16.40 9.43 -13.22
C THR A 12 16.88 9.24 -11.78
N ALA A 13 15.97 9.38 -10.82
CA ALA A 13 16.25 9.20 -9.40
C ALA A 13 15.22 8.26 -8.76
N ILE A 14 15.69 7.29 -7.98
CA ILE A 14 14.86 6.37 -7.22
C ILE A 14 14.91 6.74 -5.74
N TRP A 15 13.74 7.06 -5.19
CA TRP A 15 13.57 7.41 -3.80
C TRP A 15 12.81 6.31 -3.07
N VAL A 16 13.29 5.93 -1.88
CA VAL A 16 12.60 4.99 -1.00
C VAL A 16 12.05 5.71 0.23
N LYS A 17 10.85 5.33 0.66
CA LYS A 17 10.31 5.76 1.94
C LYS A 17 10.95 4.87 3.03
N PRO A 18 11.75 5.42 3.96
CA PRO A 18 12.40 4.65 5.00
C PRO A 18 11.38 3.97 5.92
N GLU A 19 11.76 2.83 6.49
CA GLU A 19 10.89 2.10 7.43
C GLU A 19 10.76 2.78 8.79
N ASN A 20 11.83 3.43 9.24
CA ASN A 20 11.85 4.19 10.49
C ASN A 20 11.02 5.48 10.38
N GLU A 21 10.17 5.74 11.38
CA GLU A 21 9.35 6.95 11.48
C GLU A 21 10.09 8.17 12.08
N SER A 22 11.38 8.07 12.40
CA SER A 22 12.16 9.15 13.03
C SER A 22 12.09 10.49 12.29
N CYS A 23 12.13 10.47 10.95
CA CYS A 23 11.95 11.68 10.15
C CYS A 23 10.54 12.28 10.29
N LEU A 24 9.51 11.45 10.39
CA LEU A 24 8.13 11.91 10.58
C LEU A 24 7.96 12.52 11.98
N ALA A 25 8.50 11.87 13.01
CA ALA A 25 8.49 12.40 14.38
C ALA A 25 9.16 13.78 14.46
N ARG A 26 10.37 13.91 13.93
CA ARG A 26 11.12 15.18 13.91
C ARG A 26 10.36 16.29 13.18
N ASN A 27 9.77 15.99 12.02
CA ASN A 27 9.03 17.00 11.26
C ASN A 27 7.72 17.42 11.98
N ALA A 28 7.10 16.53 12.74
CA ALA A 28 5.94 16.84 13.56
C ALA A 28 6.29 17.73 14.75
N GLU A 29 7.41 17.47 15.43
CA GLU A 29 7.95 18.33 16.50
C GLU A 29 8.25 19.74 15.99
N MET A 30 8.80 19.87 14.79
CA MET A 30 9.04 21.15 14.13
C MET A 30 7.78 21.79 13.52
N LYS A 31 6.59 21.21 13.75
CA LYS A 31 5.29 21.68 13.21
C LYS A 31 5.26 21.83 11.68
N GLN A 32 6.09 21.08 10.97
CA GLN A 32 6.12 21.07 9.49
C GLN A 32 5.07 20.12 8.89
N ILE A 33 4.62 19.14 9.67
CA ILE A 33 3.57 18.19 9.31
C ILE A 33 2.70 17.89 10.53
N ASN A 34 1.46 17.45 10.29
CA ASN A 34 0.59 16.92 11.33
C ASN A 34 0.56 15.39 11.22
N ILE A 35 0.64 14.68 12.34
CA ILE A 35 0.40 13.24 12.40
C ILE A 35 -1.07 13.01 12.74
N CYS A 36 -1.73 12.05 12.08
CA CYS A 36 -3.13 11.75 12.36
C CYS A 36 -3.29 11.07 13.73
N ASP A 37 -4.24 11.54 14.56
CA ASP A 37 -4.51 10.99 15.90
C ASP A 37 -5.15 9.60 15.89
N THR A 38 -5.77 9.22 14.78
CA THR A 38 -6.45 7.94 14.61
C THR A 38 -5.60 7.02 13.75
N VAL A 39 -5.32 5.82 14.25
CA VAL A 39 -4.95 4.69 13.39
C VAL A 39 -6.06 4.60 12.37
N VAL A 40 -5.76 4.91 11.12
CA VAL A 40 -6.78 5.11 10.10
C VAL A 40 -7.56 3.81 9.95
N ASP A 41 -8.75 3.80 10.55
CA ASP A 41 -9.77 2.82 10.27
C ASP A 41 -9.96 2.78 8.76
N MET A 42 -9.86 1.55 8.27
CA MET A 42 -10.33 0.85 7.07
C MET A 42 -11.34 1.58 6.15
N LYS A 43 -11.19 2.89 5.95
CA LYS A 43 -12.04 3.64 5.04
C LYS A 43 -11.70 3.22 3.62
N PRO A 44 -12.72 3.07 2.75
CA PRO A 44 -12.49 2.80 1.35
C PRO A 44 -11.56 3.87 0.78
N SER A 45 -10.63 3.44 -0.08
CA SER A 45 -9.68 4.35 -0.75
C SER A 45 -10.37 5.33 -1.71
N TRP A 46 -11.65 5.09 -2.03
CA TRP A 46 -12.47 5.90 -2.91
C TRP A 46 -13.53 6.67 -2.11
N LYS A 47 -13.89 7.88 -2.57
CA LYS A 47 -14.85 8.80 -1.92
C LYS A 47 -14.51 9.21 -0.47
N THR A 48 -13.30 8.95 0.00
CA THR A 48 -12.83 9.45 1.31
C THR A 48 -12.22 10.84 1.15
N PRO A 49 -12.70 11.87 1.88
CA PRO A 49 -12.11 13.20 1.85
C PRO A 49 -10.63 13.18 2.25
N LEU A 50 -9.82 13.97 1.54
CA LEU A 50 -8.41 14.14 1.87
C LEU A 50 -8.26 14.82 3.24
N ARG A 51 -7.30 14.32 4.04
CA ARG A 51 -6.95 14.89 5.35
C ARG A 51 -5.63 15.64 5.26
N ASN A 52 -5.49 16.68 6.07
CA ASN A 52 -4.24 17.44 6.21
C ASN A 52 -3.34 16.87 7.33
N CYS A 53 -3.18 15.55 7.36
CA CYS A 53 -2.31 14.84 8.32
C CYS A 53 -1.72 13.59 7.68
N ILE A 54 -0.57 13.14 8.19
CA ILE A 54 0.12 11.92 7.76
C ILE A 54 -0.25 10.79 8.73
N PRO A 55 -0.82 9.68 8.22
CA PRO A 55 -1.12 8.53 9.07
C PRO A 55 0.18 7.82 9.47
N ARG A 56 0.25 7.36 10.73
CA ARG A 56 1.33 6.48 11.18
C ARG A 56 1.25 5.14 10.45
N ARG A 57 2.40 4.56 10.16
CA ARG A 57 2.48 3.21 9.60
C ARG A 57 1.97 2.23 10.67
N SER A 58 0.92 1.46 10.35
CA SER A 58 0.45 0.44 11.28
C SER A 58 1.48 -0.70 11.36
N ALA A 59 1.67 -1.30 12.53
CA ALA A 59 2.60 -2.42 12.73
C ALA A 59 2.32 -3.62 11.78
N GLN A 60 1.09 -3.73 11.27
CA GLN A 60 0.66 -4.72 10.27
C GLN A 60 1.10 -4.41 8.83
N THR A 61 1.65 -3.23 8.58
CA THR A 61 2.32 -2.89 7.31
C THR A 61 3.84 -3.03 7.42
N ASN A 62 4.29 -3.98 8.24
CA ASN A 62 5.46 -4.75 7.80
C ASN A 62 5.10 -5.20 6.39
N SER A 63 5.80 -4.64 5.41
CA SER A 63 5.82 -5.22 4.08
C SER A 63 6.24 -6.66 4.29
N GLN A 64 5.26 -7.56 4.38
CA GLN A 64 5.47 -8.96 4.04
C GLN A 64 6.33 -8.91 2.78
N LYS A 65 7.39 -9.72 2.70
CA LYS A 65 8.16 -9.85 1.46
C LYS A 65 7.19 -10.34 0.41
N LEU A 66 6.57 -9.39 -0.27
CA LEU A 66 5.63 -9.65 -1.32
C LEU A 66 6.43 -10.31 -2.44
N PRO A 67 5.90 -11.36 -3.07
CA PRO A 67 6.58 -11.97 -4.19
C PRO A 67 6.81 -10.91 -5.28
N PRO A 68 7.81 -11.09 -6.14
CA PRO A 68 8.04 -10.17 -7.24
C PRO A 68 6.80 -10.07 -8.13
N ARG A 69 6.72 -9.00 -8.92
CA ARG A 69 5.72 -8.97 -10.00
C ARG A 69 6.10 -10.00 -11.06
N PRO A 70 5.12 -10.68 -11.68
CA PRO A 70 3.67 -10.42 -11.60
C PRO A 70 2.94 -11.12 -10.44
N GLU A 71 3.56 -12.10 -9.79
CA GLU A 71 2.95 -12.98 -8.77
C GLU A 71 2.31 -12.22 -7.61
N HIS A 72 2.85 -11.06 -7.24
CA HIS A 72 2.24 -10.15 -6.25
C HIS A 72 0.75 -9.87 -6.50
N LEU A 73 0.31 -9.81 -7.75
CA LEU A 73 -1.08 -9.50 -8.12
C LEU A 73 -2.02 -10.70 -8.01
N SER A 74 -1.48 -11.90 -7.84
CA SER A 74 -2.23 -13.16 -7.76
C SER A 74 -2.33 -13.70 -6.35
N VAL A 75 -1.77 -13.01 -5.35
CA VAL A 75 -1.74 -13.46 -3.96
C VAL A 75 -2.81 -12.75 -3.15
N TYR A 76 -3.62 -13.54 -2.45
CA TYR A 76 -4.58 -13.03 -1.47
C TYR A 76 -3.87 -12.27 -0.35
N SER A 77 -4.38 -11.09 0.01
CA SER A 77 -3.72 -10.21 0.98
C SER A 77 -4.54 -10.04 2.25
N GLU A 78 -3.84 -9.83 3.37
CA GLU A 78 -4.44 -9.51 4.67
C GLU A 78 -5.38 -8.29 4.62
N ARG A 79 -5.15 -7.38 3.66
CA ARG A 79 -6.01 -6.21 3.45
C ARG A 79 -7.38 -6.60 2.89
N LEU A 80 -7.48 -7.64 2.08
CA LEU A 80 -8.75 -8.15 1.55
C LEU A 80 -9.61 -8.74 2.67
N ARG A 81 -9.01 -9.59 3.52
CA ARG A 81 -9.65 -10.13 4.74
C ARG A 81 -10.29 -9.03 5.58
N LYS A 82 -9.53 -7.95 5.77
CA LYS A 82 -9.89 -6.77 6.52
C LYS A 82 -11.11 -6.03 5.97
N ILE A 83 -11.31 -6.00 4.65
CA ILE A 83 -12.50 -5.39 4.04
C ILE A 83 -13.64 -6.38 3.84
N GLY A 84 -13.53 -7.59 4.41
CA GLY A 84 -14.56 -8.62 4.39
C GLY A 84 -14.56 -9.49 3.13
N ILE A 85 -13.53 -9.41 2.29
CA ILE A 85 -13.37 -10.30 1.13
C ILE A 85 -12.63 -11.55 1.61
N THR A 86 -13.18 -12.73 1.35
CA THR A 86 -12.54 -14.00 1.72
C THR A 86 -11.53 -14.47 0.67
N GLU A 87 -10.68 -15.44 1.04
CA GLU A 87 -9.71 -16.03 0.12
C GLU A 87 -10.40 -16.83 -1.00
N GLU A 88 -11.54 -17.44 -0.68
CA GLU A 88 -12.38 -18.20 -1.63
C GLU A 88 -13.02 -17.27 -2.65
N GLU A 89 -13.55 -16.12 -2.23
CA GLU A 89 -14.11 -15.11 -3.13
C GLU A 89 -13.04 -14.56 -4.07
N PHE A 90 -11.86 -14.22 -3.54
CA PHE A 90 -10.72 -13.76 -4.34
C PHE A 90 -10.29 -14.79 -5.38
N SER A 91 -10.17 -16.06 -4.97
CA SER A 91 -9.75 -17.15 -5.87
C SER A 91 -10.77 -17.43 -6.96
N SER A 92 -12.07 -17.37 -6.61
CA SER A 92 -13.17 -17.61 -7.55
C SER A 92 -13.24 -16.51 -8.62
N ASP A 93 -13.08 -15.23 -8.23
CA ASP A 93 -13.01 -14.11 -9.17
C ASP A 93 -11.80 -14.23 -10.10
N ALA A 94 -10.63 -14.61 -9.56
CA ALA A 94 -9.43 -14.84 -10.37
C ALA A 94 -9.65 -15.92 -11.44
N ILE A 95 -10.28 -17.06 -11.09
CA ILE A 95 -10.61 -18.13 -12.04
C ILE A 95 -11.60 -17.62 -13.09
N PHE A 96 -12.65 -16.90 -12.68
CA PHE A 96 -13.63 -16.34 -13.61
C PHE A 96 -12.99 -15.46 -14.68
N TRP A 97 -12.08 -14.56 -14.30
CA TRP A 97 -11.38 -13.70 -15.24
C TRP A 97 -10.41 -14.46 -16.15
N GLN A 98 -9.71 -15.47 -15.63
CA GLN A 98 -8.86 -16.34 -16.46
C GLN A 98 -9.67 -17.05 -17.55
N ILE A 99 -10.86 -17.58 -17.21
CA ILE A 99 -11.77 -18.20 -18.17
C ILE A 99 -12.24 -17.19 -19.22
N LYS A 100 -12.64 -15.98 -18.81
CA LYS A 100 -13.09 -14.93 -19.74
C LYS A 100 -12.01 -14.56 -20.75
N LEU A 101 -10.77 -14.39 -20.29
CA LEU A 101 -9.64 -14.06 -21.17
C LEU A 101 -9.35 -15.20 -22.15
N ALA A 102 -9.43 -16.47 -21.69
CA ALA A 102 -9.24 -17.63 -22.56
C ALA A 102 -10.30 -17.72 -23.67
N ILE A 103 -11.55 -17.41 -23.37
CA ILE A 103 -12.66 -17.42 -24.34
C ILE A 103 -12.52 -16.29 -25.38
N ILE A 104 -12.08 -15.10 -24.98
CA ILE A 104 -11.92 -13.95 -25.88
C ILE A 104 -10.68 -14.10 -26.79
N GLY A 105 -9.66 -14.84 -26.34
CA GLY A 105 -8.45 -15.11 -27.11
C GLY A 105 -8.51 -16.35 -28.02
N SER A 106 -9.64 -17.05 -28.09
CA SER A 106 -9.90 -18.22 -28.96
C SER A 106 -10.76 -17.83 -30.16
#